data_AF-A0AAF5D6D5-F1
#
_entry.id   AF-A0AAF5D6D5-F1
#
_cell.length_a   1.000
_cell.length_b   1.000
_cell.length_c   1.000
_cell.angle_alpha   90.00
_cell.angle_beta   90.00
_cell.angle_gamma   90.00
#
_symmetry.space_group_name_H-M   'P 1'
#
loop_
_entity.id
_entity.type
_entity.pdbx_description
1 polymer ?
#
loop_
_entity_poly.entity_id
_entity_poly.type
_entity_poly.pdbx_seq_one_letter_code
_entity_poly.pdbx_strand_id
1 'polypeptide(L)'
;MAFNLTKQYLAFSKKNFLRLCSTLPKIESNKLNTIKKNVVNERQIPSTFELDGKVVVPDNNYNITIGIEKLLTRKLHLELGNPINLMKQRIVNFMHKEYRKPGNRSPTFTVCENEPRIVSIFENFDSLLIPKDHVSRRNSDTYYVNSNYCLRAHTSAHQFEIMKRGLNNFLVIGDVYRRDDIDSTHYPCFHQVYIF
;
A
#
# COMPACT_ATOMS: atom_id res chain seq x y z
N MET A 1 -4.16 -33.01 -27.41
CA MET A 1 -5.55 -33.23 -26.94
C MET A 1 -5.67 -32.54 -25.57
N ALA A 2 -6.05 -31.27 -25.55
CA ALA A 2 -6.05 -30.45 -24.33
C ALA A 2 -7.42 -30.56 -23.63
N PHE A 3 -7.42 -31.01 -22.38
CA PHE A 3 -8.60 -31.18 -21.55
C PHE A 3 -9.13 -29.82 -21.07
N ASN A 4 -10.38 -29.52 -21.44
CA ASN A 4 -11.12 -28.32 -21.06
C ASN A 4 -11.89 -28.61 -19.76
N LEU A 5 -11.36 -28.20 -18.61
CA LEU A 5 -12.04 -28.29 -17.30
C LEU A 5 -12.57 -26.91 -16.89
N THR A 6 -13.59 -26.44 -17.61
CA THR A 6 -14.35 -25.24 -17.21
C THR A 6 -15.83 -25.45 -17.49
N LYS A 7 -16.53 -26.24 -16.64
CA LYS A 7 -18.00 -26.28 -16.56
C LYS A 7 -18.51 -27.09 -15.36
N GLN A 8 -18.22 -26.63 -14.15
CA GLN A 8 -19.10 -26.89 -12.99
C GLN A 8 -19.36 -25.57 -12.24
N TYR A 9 -19.80 -24.56 -12.98
CA TYR A 9 -20.63 -23.51 -12.38
C TYR A 9 -21.98 -24.14 -12.09
N LEU A 10 -22.13 -24.67 -10.88
CA LEU A 10 -23.42 -25.02 -10.29
C LEU A 10 -24.27 -23.75 -10.32
N ALA A 11 -25.25 -23.74 -11.23
CA ALA A 11 -26.30 -22.75 -11.31
C ALA A 11 -27.10 -22.78 -10.01
N PHE A 12 -26.67 -22.00 -9.02
CA PHE A 12 -27.43 -21.78 -7.80
C PHE A 12 -28.60 -20.85 -8.14
N SER A 13 -29.70 -21.44 -8.58
CA SER A 13 -30.93 -20.74 -8.91
C SER A 13 -31.40 -19.90 -7.71
N LYS A 14 -31.79 -18.65 -7.98
CA LYS A 14 -32.33 -17.67 -7.02
C LYS A 14 -33.45 -18.25 -6.13
N LYS A 15 -34.17 -19.27 -6.62
CA LYS A 15 -35.20 -20.01 -5.86
C LYS A 15 -34.64 -20.83 -4.69
N ASN A 16 -33.44 -21.41 -4.81
CA ASN A 16 -32.80 -22.16 -3.73
C ASN A 16 -32.26 -21.25 -2.62
N PHE A 17 -31.82 -20.04 -2.95
CA PHE A 17 -31.34 -19.07 -1.97
C PHE A 17 -32.45 -18.65 -0.98
N LEU A 18 -33.65 -18.34 -1.50
CA LEU A 18 -34.79 -18.00 -0.64
C LEU A 18 -35.24 -19.17 0.24
N ARG A 19 -35.13 -20.41 -0.24
CA ARG A 19 -35.44 -21.60 0.56
C ARG A 19 -34.44 -21.79 1.70
N LEU A 20 -33.14 -21.59 1.44
CA LEU A 20 -32.08 -21.71 2.45
C LEU A 20 -32.19 -20.63 3.54
N CYS A 21 -32.59 -19.41 3.18
CA CYS A 21 -32.82 -18.34 4.16
C CYS A 21 -33.99 -18.63 5.10
N SER A 22 -35.02 -19.35 4.65
CA SER A 22 -36.17 -19.70 5.50
C SER A 22 -35.86 -20.77 6.56
N THR A 23 -34.78 -21.54 6.36
CA THR A 23 -34.35 -22.61 7.28
C THR A 23 -33.24 -22.20 8.24
N LEU A 24 -32.71 -20.97 8.13
CA LEU A 24 -31.73 -20.48 9.09
C LEU A 24 -32.44 -20.06 10.39
N PRO A 25 -32.02 -20.58 11.55
CA PRO A 25 -32.62 -20.19 12.83
C PRO A 25 -32.47 -18.68 13.02
N LYS A 26 -33.57 -18.01 13.39
CA LYS A 26 -33.59 -16.59 13.75
C LYS A 26 -32.63 -16.39 14.92
N ILE A 27 -31.45 -15.81 14.65
CA ILE A 27 -30.51 -15.44 15.70
C ILE A 27 -31.14 -14.28 16.49
N GLU A 28 -31.44 -14.52 17.76
CA GLU A 28 -32.01 -13.53 18.66
C GLU A 28 -31.14 -12.27 18.71
N SER A 29 -31.78 -11.11 18.51
CA SER A 29 -31.19 -9.77 18.54
C SER A 29 -30.34 -9.48 19.78
N ASN A 30 -30.65 -10.16 20.89
CA ASN A 30 -29.90 -10.03 22.13
C ASN A 30 -28.47 -10.60 22.05
N LYS A 31 -28.22 -11.67 21.28
CA LYS A 31 -26.84 -12.19 21.07
C LYS A 31 -25.97 -11.23 20.28
N LEU A 32 -26.53 -10.49 19.32
CA LEU A 32 -25.78 -9.48 18.56
C LEU A 32 -25.30 -8.31 19.43
N ASN A 33 -26.09 -7.89 20.41
CA ASN A 33 -25.72 -6.78 21.30
C ASN A 33 -24.62 -7.17 22.30
N THR A 34 -24.61 -8.42 22.77
CA THR A 34 -23.55 -8.94 23.65
C THR A 34 -22.22 -9.11 22.91
N ILE A 35 -22.27 -9.55 21.64
CA ILE A 35 -21.08 -9.66 20.78
C ILE A 35 -20.48 -8.28 20.46
N LYS A 36 -21.31 -7.24 20.31
CA LYS A 36 -20.82 -5.88 20.05
C LYS A 36 -20.14 -5.20 21.25
N LYS A 37 -20.50 -5.56 22.49
CA LYS A 37 -19.96 -4.89 23.69
C LYS A 37 -18.61 -5.42 24.17
N ASN A 38 -18.25 -6.66 23.84
CA ASN A 38 -17.02 -7.29 24.34
C ASN A 38 -15.85 -7.34 23.34
N VAL A 39 -15.94 -6.64 22.21
CA VAL A 39 -14.80 -6.44 21.30
C VAL A 39 -14.40 -4.96 21.34
N VAL A 40 -14.13 -4.45 22.54
CA VAL A 40 -13.12 -3.40 22.66
C VAL A 40 -11.80 -4.12 22.45
N ASN A 41 -11.39 -4.24 21.18
CA ASN A 41 -10.12 -4.83 20.82
C ASN A 41 -9.04 -3.88 21.34
N GLU A 42 -8.56 -4.10 22.56
CA GLU A 42 -7.33 -3.48 23.07
C GLU A 42 -6.25 -3.80 22.04
N ARG A 43 -5.95 -2.82 21.19
CA ARG A 43 -5.01 -3.00 20.09
C ARG A 43 -3.64 -3.26 20.72
N GLN A 44 -3.13 -4.48 20.54
CA GLN A 44 -1.78 -4.83 20.98
C GLN A 44 -0.78 -4.06 20.11
N ILE A 45 -0.15 -3.05 20.69
CA ILE A 45 0.99 -2.36 20.09
C ILE A 45 2.17 -3.34 20.15
N PRO A 46 2.80 -3.71 19.02
CA PRO A 46 3.94 -4.62 19.05
C PRO A 46 5.16 -3.92 19.67
N SER A 47 6.06 -4.69 20.27
CA SER A 47 7.29 -4.15 20.87
C SER A 47 8.27 -3.61 19.82
N THR A 48 8.26 -4.20 18.63
CA THR A 48 9.06 -3.77 17.48
C THR A 48 8.27 -3.90 16.19
N PHE A 49 8.60 -3.06 15.22
CA PHE A 49 8.07 -3.11 13.86
C PHE A 49 9.24 -3.07 12.87
N GLU A 50 9.36 -4.10 12.04
CA GLU A 50 10.46 -4.25 11.08
C GLU A 50 9.94 -4.28 9.64
N LEU A 51 10.53 -3.46 8.77
CA LEU A 51 10.23 -3.46 7.35
C LEU A 51 11.46 -3.00 6.55
N ASP A 52 11.77 -3.69 5.45
CA ASP A 52 12.90 -3.37 4.56
C ASP A 52 14.25 -3.26 5.31
N GLY A 53 14.45 -4.09 6.34
CA GLY A 53 15.65 -4.09 7.19
C GLY A 53 15.73 -2.94 8.20
N LYS A 54 14.70 -2.08 8.26
CA LYS A 54 14.58 -1.01 9.25
C LYS A 54 13.70 -1.46 10.40
N VAL A 55 14.26 -1.43 11.62
CA VAL A 55 13.54 -1.74 12.86
C VAL A 55 13.18 -0.43 13.55
N VAL A 56 11.90 -0.27 13.89
CA VAL A 56 11.36 0.90 14.58
C VAL A 56 10.54 0.44 15.78
N VAL A 57 10.62 1.16 16.89
CA VAL A 57 9.80 0.91 18.08
C VAL A 57 8.48 1.67 17.96
N PRO A 58 7.33 0.99 17.97
CA PRO A 58 6.02 1.62 18.00
C PRO A 58 5.76 2.45 19.25
N ASP A 59 4.88 3.46 19.15
CA ASP A 59 4.38 4.23 20.28
C ASP A 59 2.84 4.35 20.25
N ASN A 60 2.28 5.26 21.04
CA ASN A 60 0.83 5.50 21.12
C ASN A 60 0.18 5.92 19.78
N ASN A 61 0.97 6.37 18.80
CA ASN A 61 0.48 6.72 17.46
C ASN A 61 0.43 5.51 16.51
N TYR A 62 0.92 4.33 16.92
CA TYR A 62 0.87 3.12 16.09
C TYR A 62 -0.55 2.79 15.63
N ASN A 63 -0.77 2.76 14.32
CA ASN A 63 -2.10 2.50 13.74
C ASN A 63 -2.07 1.52 12.55
N ILE A 64 -0.96 0.82 12.34
CA ILE A 64 -0.84 -0.22 11.31
C ILE A 64 -1.66 -1.44 11.75
N THR A 65 -2.46 -1.97 10.82
CA THR A 65 -3.32 -3.13 11.08
C THR A 65 -2.72 -4.40 10.48
N ILE A 66 -3.12 -5.56 10.99
CA ILE A 66 -2.76 -6.89 10.44
C ILE A 66 -3.10 -6.98 8.93
N GLY A 67 -4.16 -6.31 8.49
CA GLY A 67 -4.53 -6.25 7.07
C GLY A 67 -3.46 -5.54 6.23
N ILE A 68 -2.91 -4.43 6.73
CA ILE A 68 -1.84 -3.70 6.08
C ILE A 68 -0.52 -4.45 6.14
N GLU A 69 -0.20 -5.10 7.25
CA GLU A 69 1.00 -5.96 7.36
C GLU A 69 1.03 -7.06 6.28
N LYS A 70 -0.12 -7.65 5.93
CA LYS A 70 -0.24 -8.62 4.82
C LYS A 70 -0.03 -8.01 3.43
N LEU A 71 -0.14 -6.69 3.28
CA LEU A 71 0.17 -5.98 2.04
C LEU A 71 1.66 -5.63 1.98
N LEU A 72 2.27 -5.32 3.12
CA LEU A 72 3.71 -5.03 3.24
C LEU A 72 4.62 -6.19 2.82
N THR A 73 4.12 -7.43 2.83
CA THR A 73 4.89 -8.60 2.37
C THR A 73 5.06 -8.65 0.85
N ARG A 74 4.28 -7.89 0.08
CA ARG A 74 4.24 -7.95 -1.39
C ARG A 74 5.01 -6.78 -1.99
N LYS A 75 5.67 -7.03 -3.11
CA LYS A 75 6.28 -5.98 -3.96
C LYS A 75 5.86 -6.24 -5.40
N LEU A 76 4.57 -6.05 -5.71
CA LEU A 76 3.97 -6.43 -6.99
C LEU A 76 4.64 -5.76 -8.20
N HIS A 77 5.19 -4.55 -8.02
CA HIS A 77 5.98 -3.86 -9.04
C HIS A 77 7.35 -4.50 -9.33
N LEU A 78 7.85 -5.38 -8.45
CA LEU A 78 9.09 -6.16 -8.63
C LEU A 78 8.82 -7.60 -9.07
N GLU A 79 7.59 -8.11 -8.92
CA GLU A 79 7.20 -9.46 -9.34
C GLU A 79 7.15 -9.58 -10.87
N LEU A 80 8.08 -10.35 -11.46
CA LEU A 80 8.16 -10.51 -12.90
C LEU A 80 6.87 -11.12 -13.49
N GLY A 81 6.34 -10.50 -14.54
CA GLY A 81 5.11 -10.96 -15.22
C GLY A 81 3.82 -10.51 -14.55
N ASN A 82 3.88 -9.91 -13.35
CA ASN A 82 2.73 -9.26 -12.74
C ASN A 82 2.28 -8.07 -13.62
N PRO A 83 0.97 -7.86 -13.87
CA PRO A 83 0.49 -6.72 -14.66
C PRO A 83 1.04 -5.35 -14.20
N ILE A 84 1.24 -5.16 -12.89
CA ILE A 84 1.82 -3.93 -12.34
C ILE A 84 3.29 -3.80 -12.76
N ASN A 85 4.06 -4.89 -12.66
CA ASN A 85 5.45 -4.94 -13.13
C ASN A 85 5.55 -4.73 -14.65
N LEU A 86 4.64 -5.29 -15.44
CA LEU A 86 4.60 -5.07 -16.89
C LEU A 86 4.31 -3.61 -17.24
N MET A 87 3.35 -2.97 -16.59
CA MET A 87 3.05 -1.55 -16.78
C MET A 87 4.25 -0.68 -16.41
N LYS A 88 4.87 -0.96 -15.26
CA LYS A 88 6.11 -0.33 -14.84
C LYS A 88 7.21 -0.43 -15.89
N GLN A 89 7.47 -1.63 -16.40
CA GLN A 89 8.48 -1.85 -17.45
C GLN A 89 8.17 -1.03 -18.70
N ARG A 90 6.90 -0.92 -19.12
CA ARG A 90 6.52 -0.09 -20.26
C ARG A 90 6.84 1.38 -20.04
N ILE A 91 6.55 1.92 -18.85
CA ILE A 91 6.87 3.30 -18.49
C ILE A 91 8.39 3.52 -18.49
N VAL A 92 9.15 2.65 -17.82
CA VAL A 92 10.62 2.76 -17.75
C VAL A 92 11.25 2.65 -19.14
N ASN A 93 10.78 1.72 -19.97
CA ASN A 93 11.27 1.54 -21.35
C ASN A 93 10.97 2.76 -22.22
N PHE A 94 9.79 3.36 -22.07
CA PHE A 94 9.44 4.61 -22.75
C PHE A 94 10.38 5.74 -22.32
N MET A 95 10.54 5.98 -21.02
CA MET A 95 11.42 7.02 -20.50
C MET A 95 12.88 6.79 -20.95
N HIS A 96 13.36 5.56 -20.90
CA HIS A 96 14.71 5.20 -21.35
C HIS A 96 14.91 5.39 -22.85
N LYS A 97 13.85 5.32 -23.66
CA LYS A 97 13.92 5.61 -25.10
C LYS A 97 14.03 7.10 -25.36
N GLU A 98 13.22 7.91 -24.68
CA GLU A 98 13.13 9.36 -24.89
C GLU A 98 14.29 10.14 -24.26
N TYR A 99 14.80 9.69 -23.10
CA TYR A 99 15.79 10.42 -22.30
C TYR A 99 17.13 9.69 -22.25
N ARG A 100 17.88 9.76 -23.36
CA ARG A 100 19.19 9.10 -23.53
C ARG A 100 20.33 10.10 -23.61
N LYS A 101 21.51 9.67 -23.14
CA LYS A 101 22.75 10.45 -23.33
C LYS A 101 23.12 10.48 -24.82
N PRO A 102 23.56 11.62 -25.38
CA PRO A 102 24.06 11.68 -26.75
C PRO A 102 25.18 10.65 -26.97
N GLY A 103 25.09 9.88 -28.06
CA GLY A 103 26.11 8.88 -28.42
C GLY A 103 26.11 7.58 -27.61
N ASN A 104 25.24 7.41 -26.60
CA ASN A 104 25.12 6.16 -25.84
C ASN A 104 23.64 5.77 -25.65
N ARG A 105 23.38 4.48 -25.43
CA ARG A 105 22.05 3.94 -25.11
C ARG A 105 21.64 4.11 -23.65
N SER A 106 22.53 4.61 -22.78
CA SER A 106 22.26 4.82 -21.35
C SER A 106 21.29 5.98 -21.07
N PRO A 107 20.46 5.89 -20.01
CA PRO A 107 19.54 6.96 -19.65
C PRO A 107 20.25 8.18 -19.06
N THR A 108 19.60 9.34 -19.13
CA THR A 108 19.99 10.56 -18.41
C THR A 108 19.41 10.67 -17.00
N PHE A 109 18.65 9.66 -16.57
CA PHE A 109 17.98 9.58 -15.28
C PHE A 109 18.26 8.23 -14.60
N THR A 110 18.06 8.19 -13.28
CA THR A 110 18.18 6.98 -12.46
C THR A 110 16.79 6.43 -12.13
N VAL A 111 16.63 5.11 -12.15
CA VAL A 111 15.40 4.45 -11.69
C VAL A 111 15.59 3.97 -10.25
N CYS A 112 14.75 4.44 -9.34
CA CYS A 112 14.77 4.17 -7.91
C CYS A 112 13.56 3.32 -7.52
N GLU A 113 13.76 2.03 -7.23
CA GLU A 113 12.68 1.09 -6.89
C GLU A 113 12.83 0.44 -5.50
N ASN A 114 14.00 0.63 -4.88
CA ASN A 114 14.36 -0.04 -3.62
C ASN A 114 14.31 0.89 -2.40
N GLU A 115 13.73 2.08 -2.55
CA GLU A 115 13.64 3.03 -1.45
C GLU A 115 12.72 2.49 -0.34
N PRO A 116 13.07 2.69 0.94
CA PRO A 116 12.43 2.03 2.08
C PRO A 116 10.98 2.48 2.25
N ARG A 117 10.08 1.55 2.62
CA ARG A 117 8.66 1.90 2.80
C ARG A 117 8.35 2.60 4.13
N ILE A 118 9.22 2.46 5.13
CA ILE A 118 9.20 3.27 6.36
C ILE A 118 10.01 4.55 6.14
N VAL A 119 9.33 5.68 6.14
CA VAL A 119 9.91 7.02 6.00
C VAL A 119 9.71 7.83 7.27
N SER A 120 10.59 8.80 7.52
CA SER A 120 10.38 9.76 8.59
C SER A 120 9.23 10.71 8.28
N ILE A 121 8.60 11.28 9.30
CA ILE A 121 7.57 12.33 9.12
C ILE A 121 8.15 13.55 8.39
N PHE A 122 9.43 13.82 8.58
CA PHE A 122 10.14 14.87 7.86
C PHE A 122 10.17 14.59 6.35
N GLU A 123 10.66 13.42 5.95
CA GLU A 123 10.72 13.01 4.54
C GLU A 123 9.33 12.97 3.90
N ASN A 124 8.35 12.37 4.58
CA ASN A 124 7.01 12.22 4.03
C ASN A 124 6.23 13.54 3.93
N PHE A 125 6.54 14.55 4.76
CA PHE A 125 5.72 15.75 4.79
C PHE A 125 6.51 17.05 4.87
N ASP A 126 7.41 17.20 5.86
CA ASP A 126 8.06 18.47 6.15
C ASP A 126 8.98 18.92 5.00
N SER A 127 9.71 17.98 4.40
CA SER A 127 10.59 18.23 3.26
C SER A 127 9.85 18.68 2.00
N LEU A 128 8.54 18.42 1.95
CA LEU A 128 7.63 18.79 0.86
C LEU A 128 6.78 20.02 1.22
N LEU A 129 7.12 20.72 2.31
CA LEU A 129 6.42 21.92 2.80
C LEU A 129 4.93 21.68 3.12
N ILE A 130 4.55 20.44 3.43
CA ILE A 130 3.17 20.15 3.86
C ILE A 130 2.99 20.74 5.27
N PRO A 131 1.97 21.57 5.55
CA PRO A 131 1.77 22.16 6.88
C PRO A 131 1.54 21.12 7.98
N LYS A 132 1.89 21.43 9.24
CA LYS A 132 1.77 20.49 10.37
C LYS A 132 0.33 20.13 10.73
N ASP A 133 -0.63 20.99 10.42
CA ASP A 133 -2.07 20.85 10.62
C ASP A 133 -2.81 20.28 9.40
N HIS A 134 -2.07 19.92 8.34
CA HIS A 134 -2.65 19.40 7.11
C HIS A 134 -3.38 18.07 7.32
N VAL A 135 -4.54 17.91 6.67
CA VAL A 135 -5.43 16.74 6.84
C VAL A 135 -4.73 15.40 6.56
N SER A 136 -3.81 15.36 5.58
CA SER A 136 -3.07 14.14 5.26
C SER A 136 -2.16 13.63 6.38
N ARG A 137 -1.84 14.46 7.38
CA ARG A 137 -1.04 14.07 8.57
C ARG A 137 -1.89 13.46 9.68
N ARG A 138 -3.21 13.42 9.52
CA ARG A 138 -4.06 12.85 10.55
C ARG A 138 -3.89 11.34 10.59
N ASN A 139 -4.01 10.75 11.79
CA ASN A 139 -4.03 9.30 11.97
C ASN A 139 -5.19 8.62 11.22
N SER A 140 -6.17 9.40 10.73
CA SER A 140 -7.22 8.92 9.85
C SER A 140 -6.71 8.55 8.47
N ASP A 141 -5.72 9.27 7.94
CA ASP A 141 -5.27 9.26 6.54
C ASP A 141 -3.89 8.60 6.34
N THR A 142 -3.03 8.64 7.38
CA THR A 142 -1.65 8.11 7.32
C THR A 142 -1.44 6.96 8.30
N TYR A 143 -0.68 5.96 7.86
CA TYR A 143 -0.24 4.84 8.69
C TYR A 143 1.06 5.17 9.44
N TYR A 144 0.95 5.43 10.74
CA TYR A 144 2.07 5.71 11.65
C TYR A 144 2.57 4.43 12.30
N VAL A 145 3.90 4.28 12.31
CA VAL A 145 4.59 3.30 13.16
C VAL A 145 4.78 3.93 14.54
N ASN A 146 5.25 5.17 14.57
CA ASN A 146 5.37 5.98 15.79
C ASN A 146 5.30 7.48 15.45
N SER A 147 5.55 8.36 16.41
CA SER A 147 5.54 9.81 16.24
C SER A 147 6.56 10.35 15.22
N ASN A 148 7.58 9.57 14.88
CA ASN A 148 8.69 9.97 14.01
C ASN A 148 8.70 9.25 12.65
N TYR A 149 8.01 8.12 12.52
CA TYR A 149 8.03 7.27 11.34
C TYR A 149 6.64 6.80 10.93
N CYS A 150 6.39 6.81 9.63
CA CYS A 150 5.17 6.32 9.01
C CYS A 150 5.50 5.43 7.80
N LEU A 151 4.50 4.70 7.30
CA LEU A 151 4.57 4.16 5.95
C LEU A 151 4.49 5.32 4.95
N ARG A 152 5.23 5.24 3.84
CA ARG A 152 5.23 6.29 2.82
C ARG A 152 3.84 6.46 2.19
N ALA A 153 3.33 7.68 2.21
CA ALA A 153 2.01 8.01 1.63
C ALA A 153 2.07 8.34 0.12
N HIS A 154 3.28 8.58 -0.39
CA HIS A 154 3.60 8.90 -1.77
C HIS A 154 5.09 8.64 -2.04
N THR A 155 5.48 8.35 -3.29
CA THR A 155 6.89 8.09 -3.65
C THR A 155 7.79 9.32 -3.57
N SER A 156 7.22 10.54 -3.63
CA SER A 156 7.98 11.78 -3.42
C SER A 156 8.53 11.97 -2.01
N ALA A 157 8.13 11.14 -1.04
CA ALA A 157 8.74 11.13 0.30
C ALA A 157 10.27 10.89 0.23
N HIS A 158 10.76 10.24 -0.83
CA HIS A 158 12.18 9.99 -1.04
C HIS A 158 12.90 11.11 -1.81
N GLN A 159 12.20 12.14 -2.29
CA GLN A 159 12.77 13.19 -3.13
C GLN A 159 13.96 13.88 -2.45
N PHE A 160 13.79 14.31 -1.19
CA PHE A 160 14.83 15.00 -0.44
C PHE A 160 16.10 14.17 -0.30
N GLU A 161 15.97 12.90 0.10
CA GLU A 161 17.09 12.00 0.31
C GLU A 161 17.76 11.62 -1.02
N ILE A 162 16.99 11.39 -2.10
CA ILE A 162 17.54 11.10 -3.43
C ILE A 162 18.34 12.30 -3.97
N MET A 163 17.81 13.52 -3.85
CA MET A 163 18.53 14.73 -4.24
C MET A 163 19.81 14.93 -3.41
N LYS A 164 19.76 14.62 -2.11
CA LYS A 164 20.94 14.67 -1.22
C LYS A 164 22.04 13.70 -1.64
N ARG A 165 21.69 12.57 -2.26
CA ARG A 165 22.65 11.62 -2.89
C ARG A 165 23.25 12.14 -4.20
N GLY A 166 22.85 13.33 -4.66
CA GLY A 166 23.38 13.98 -5.87
C GLY A 166 22.67 13.58 -7.17
N LEU A 167 21.51 12.92 -7.09
CA LEU A 167 20.70 12.59 -8.26
C LEU A 167 19.80 13.77 -8.64
N ASN A 168 19.94 14.25 -9.87
CA ASN A 168 19.19 15.41 -10.38
C ASN A 168 17.98 15.01 -11.24
N ASN A 169 18.06 13.88 -11.94
CA ASN A 169 16.97 13.35 -12.75
C ASN A 169 16.73 11.91 -12.33
N PHE A 170 15.54 11.59 -11.86
CA PHE A 170 15.23 10.26 -11.36
C PHE A 170 13.75 9.94 -11.41
N LEU A 171 13.48 8.64 -11.48
CA LEU A 171 12.14 8.09 -11.49
C LEU A 171 12.01 7.17 -10.29
N VAL A 172 11.07 7.48 -9.38
CA VAL A 172 10.81 6.69 -8.18
C VAL A 172 9.56 5.86 -8.39
N ILE A 173 9.69 4.54 -8.22
CA ILE A 173 8.59 3.58 -8.35
C ILE A 173 8.41 2.87 -7.04
N GLY A 174 7.17 2.78 -6.57
CA GLY A 174 6.90 2.02 -5.37
C GLY A 174 5.43 1.89 -5.05
N ASP A 175 5.14 0.96 -4.16
CA ASP A 175 3.93 0.87 -3.36
C ASP A 175 3.85 2.03 -2.35
N VAL A 176 2.67 2.62 -2.19
CA VAL A 176 2.38 3.70 -1.25
C VAL A 176 1.11 3.36 -0.47
N TYR A 177 1.03 3.87 0.76
CA TYR A 177 0.07 3.42 1.74
C TYR A 177 -0.76 4.60 2.24
N ARG A 178 -2.08 4.50 2.08
CA ARG A 178 -3.03 5.50 2.56
C ARG A 178 -4.13 4.83 3.32
N ARG A 179 -4.48 5.44 4.45
CA ARG A 179 -5.55 4.95 5.31
C ARG A 179 -6.86 5.52 4.79
N ASP A 180 -7.32 4.97 3.68
CA ASP A 180 -8.63 5.27 3.13
C ASP A 180 -9.68 4.29 3.71
N ASP A 181 -10.94 4.69 3.72
CA ASP A 181 -12.04 3.78 4.06
C ASP A 181 -12.03 2.62 3.07
N ILE A 182 -11.98 1.38 3.57
CA ILE A 182 -11.93 0.20 2.70
C ILE A 182 -13.34 -0.03 2.13
N ASP A 183 -13.58 0.45 0.93
CA ASP A 183 -14.81 0.24 0.17
C ASP A 183 -14.51 -0.30 -1.25
N SER A 184 -15.53 -0.41 -2.11
CA SER A 184 -15.35 -0.94 -3.47
C SER A 184 -14.52 -0.07 -4.41
N THR A 185 -14.22 1.16 -4.00
CA THR A 185 -13.52 2.18 -4.80
C THR A 185 -12.16 2.58 -4.23
N HIS A 186 -11.88 2.23 -2.97
CA HIS A 186 -10.66 2.60 -2.28
C HIS A 186 -9.86 1.35 -1.89
N TYR A 187 -8.54 1.40 -2.12
CA TYR A 187 -7.63 0.33 -1.73
C TYR A 187 -6.39 0.92 -1.05
N PRO A 188 -6.03 0.46 0.16
CA PRO A 188 -5.07 1.18 1.01
C PRO A 188 -3.61 1.09 0.56
N CYS A 189 -3.29 0.26 -0.44
CA CYS A 189 -1.96 0.11 -1.01
C CYS A 189 -2.00 0.14 -2.53
N PHE A 190 -1.47 1.19 -3.15
CA PHE A 190 -1.41 1.32 -4.60
C PHE A 190 0.01 1.66 -5.06
N HIS A 191 0.25 1.61 -6.37
CA HIS A 191 1.58 1.82 -6.93
C HIS A 191 1.66 3.20 -7.59
N GLN A 192 2.69 3.95 -7.24
CA GLN A 192 2.94 5.28 -7.78
C GLN A 192 4.27 5.30 -8.54
N VAL A 193 4.29 6.03 -9.65
CA VAL A 193 5.51 6.44 -10.34
C VAL A 193 5.62 7.96 -10.19
N TYR A 194 6.74 8.42 -9.65
CA TYR A 194 7.07 9.84 -9.57
C TYR A 194 8.28 10.11 -10.45
N ILE A 195 8.23 11.17 -11.24
CA ILE A 195 9.28 11.57 -12.17
C ILE A 195 9.73 12.96 -11.75
N PHE A 196 11.04 13.11 -11.51
CA PHE A 196 11.73 14.35 -11.20
C PHE A 196 12.83 14.56 -12.23
#